data_AF-A0A2V6TIK6-F1
#
_entry.id   AF-A0A2V6TIK6-F1
#
_cell.length_a   1.000
_cell.length_b   1.000
_cell.length_c   1.000
_cell.angle_alpha   90.00
_cell.angle_beta   90.00
_cell.angle_gamma   90.00
#
_symmetry.space_group_name_H-M   'P 1'
#
loop_
_entity.id
_entity.type
_entity.pdbx_description
1 polymer ?
#
loop_
_entity_poly.entity_id
_entity_poly.type
_entity_poly.pdbx_seq_one_letter_code
_entity_poly.pdbx_strand_id
1 'polypeptide(L)'
;MGTLRRAAGERPPAQLGARRETVTPSGIRRVLVAMDGSPHGEAAAGLGIDWARRFGAELLGLGILDGAEGGPGARARRGVTSPRSPWRGPSRLQP
;
A
#
# COMPACT_ATOMS: atom_id res chain seq x y z
N MET A 1 47.10 7.44 40.63
CA MET A 1 46.21 6.41 41.21
C MET A 1 44.88 7.10 41.52
N GLY A 2 43.85 6.85 40.69
CA GLY A 2 42.58 7.58 40.74
C GLY A 2 41.75 7.30 39.49
N THR A 3 41.08 6.15 39.48
CA THR A 3 40.16 5.68 38.44
C THR A 3 38.75 6.21 38.68
N LEU A 4 38.18 6.96 37.73
CA LEU A 4 36.73 7.20 37.65
C LEU A 4 36.35 7.20 36.15
N ARG A 5 35.91 6.06 35.63
CA ARG A 5 34.51 5.60 35.55
C ARG A 5 33.75 6.32 34.42
N ARG A 6 33.79 5.64 33.27
CA ARG A 6 32.95 5.78 32.08
C ARG A 6 31.49 6.05 32.47
N ALA A 7 30.98 7.23 32.14
CA ALA A 7 29.55 7.50 32.15
C ALA A 7 28.90 6.63 31.06
N ALA A 8 27.88 5.88 31.46
CA ALA A 8 27.13 4.98 30.62
C ALA A 8 26.44 5.76 29.49
N GLY A 9 26.35 5.14 28.32
CA GLY A 9 25.87 5.77 27.11
C GLY A 9 24.45 6.32 27.24
N GLU A 10 24.35 7.64 27.29
CA GLU A 10 23.18 8.33 26.75
C GLU A 10 23.24 8.15 25.24
N ARG A 11 22.44 7.22 24.73
CA ARG A 11 22.15 7.20 23.30
C ARG A 11 21.47 8.54 22.99
N PRO A 12 22.00 9.36 22.07
CA PRO A 12 21.26 10.52 21.61
C PRO A 12 19.88 10.03 21.14
N PRO A 13 18.79 10.79 21.39
CA PRO A 13 17.48 10.42 20.87
C PRO A 13 17.66 10.15 19.38
N ALA A 14 17.23 8.96 18.94
CA ALA A 14 17.35 8.56 17.54
C ALA A 14 16.84 9.72 16.71
N GLN A 15 17.77 10.44 16.07
CA GLN A 15 17.45 11.49 15.14
C GLN A 15 16.83 10.74 13.98
N LEU A 16 15.51 10.58 14.04
CA LEU A 16 14.69 10.16 12.92
C LEU A 16 14.82 11.32 11.94
N GLY A 17 15.92 11.29 11.19
CA GLY A 17 16.18 12.24 10.14
C GLY A 17 15.01 12.15 9.21
N ALA A 18 14.10 13.11 9.31
CA ALA A 18 13.14 13.41 8.28
C ALA A 18 13.99 13.85 7.10
N ARG A 19 14.45 12.88 6.31
CA ARG A 19 14.95 13.11 4.96
C ARG A 19 13.77 13.69 4.21
N ARG A 20 13.63 15.01 4.23
CA ARG A 20 12.98 15.72 3.14
C ARG A 20 13.90 15.52 1.95
N GLU A 21 13.77 14.37 1.31
CA GLU A 21 14.17 14.24 -0.07
C GLU A 21 13.39 15.32 -0.81
N THR A 22 14.10 16.29 -1.36
CA THR A 22 13.53 17.29 -2.24
C THR A 22 13.06 16.54 -3.48
N VAL A 23 11.81 16.06 -3.46
CA VAL A 23 11.18 15.43 -4.61
C VAL A 23 10.98 16.56 -5.63
N THR A 24 11.93 16.71 -6.54
CA THR A 24 11.70 17.44 -7.78
C THR A 24 10.47 16.83 -8.45
N PRO A 25 9.42 17.59 -8.78
CA PRO A 25 8.17 17.02 -9.26
C PRO A 25 8.36 16.51 -10.70
N SER A 26 8.87 15.29 -10.84
CA SER A 26 8.94 14.57 -12.10
C SER A 26 7.67 13.74 -12.28
N GLY A 27 6.51 14.41 -12.39
CA GLY A 27 5.21 13.77 -12.64
C GLY A 27 4.76 12.70 -11.63
N ILE A 28 3.51 12.26 -11.75
CA ILE A 28 3.04 11.06 -11.03
C ILE A 28 3.61 9.86 -11.78
N ARG A 29 4.53 9.10 -11.15
CA ARG A 29 5.13 7.89 -11.76
C ARG A 29 4.42 6.61 -11.36
N ARG A 30 3.80 6.59 -10.17
CA ARG A 30 3.08 5.45 -9.62
C ARG A 30 1.86 5.92 -8.83
N VAL A 31 0.79 5.13 -8.90
CA VAL A 31 -0.44 5.29 -8.12
C VAL A 31 -0.63 4.01 -7.32
N LEU A 32 -0.72 4.14 -6.00
CA LEU A 32 -1.02 3.02 -5.10
C LEU A 32 -2.45 3.20 -4.56
N VAL A 33 -3.29 2.19 -4.76
CA VAL A 33 -4.68 2.19 -4.30
C VAL A 33 -4.88 1.10 -3.26
N ALA A 34 -5.46 1.46 -2.11
CA ALA A 34 -5.92 0.50 -1.11
C ALA A 34 -7.22 -0.17 -1.59
N MET A 35 -7.23 -1.50 -1.59
CA MET A 35 -8.31 -2.34 -2.08
C MET A 35 -8.90 -3.11 -0.89
N ASP A 36 -10.00 -2.60 -0.33
CA ASP A 36 -10.70 -3.19 0.82
C ASP A 36 -12.02 -3.89 0.44
N GLY A 37 -12.41 -3.84 -0.84
CA GLY A 37 -13.65 -4.42 -1.34
C GLY A 37 -14.93 -3.61 -1.02
N SER A 38 -14.80 -2.46 -0.35
CA SER A 38 -15.93 -1.58 -0.09
C SER A 38 -16.30 -0.77 -1.34
N PRO A 39 -17.53 -0.22 -1.42
CA PRO A 39 -17.90 0.72 -2.48
C PRO A 39 -16.97 1.94 -2.58
N HIS A 40 -16.40 2.37 -1.46
CA HIS A 40 -15.44 3.47 -1.41
C HIS A 40 -14.07 3.04 -1.98
N GLY A 41 -13.63 1.82 -1.69
CA GLY A 41 -12.44 1.24 -2.29
C GLY A 41 -12.57 1.07 -3.81
N GLU A 42 -13.76 0.69 -4.30
CA GLU A 42 -14.04 0.63 -5.73
C GLU A 42 -13.97 2.01 -6.39
N ALA A 43 -14.56 3.04 -5.76
CA ALA A 43 -14.45 4.42 -6.25
C ALA A 43 -12.99 4.92 -6.25
N ALA A 44 -12.21 4.58 -5.22
CA ALA A 44 -10.79 4.89 -5.15
C ALA A 44 -9.99 4.20 -6.26
N ALA A 45 -10.33 2.96 -6.60
CA ALA A 45 -9.75 2.25 -7.75
C ALA A 45 -10.07 2.93 -9.08
N GLY A 46 -11.32 3.38 -9.27
CA GLY A 46 -11.71 4.17 -10.44
C GLY A 46 -10.87 5.43 -10.60
N LEU A 47 -10.73 6.23 -9.54
CA LEU A 47 -9.89 7.43 -9.54
C LEU A 47 -8.41 7.10 -9.82
N GLY A 48 -7.90 6.02 -9.22
CA GLY A 48 -6.52 5.58 -9.43
C GLY A 48 -6.23 5.22 -10.90
N ILE A 49 -7.18 4.56 -11.57
CA ILE A 49 -7.09 4.24 -13.01
C ILE A 49 -7.03 5.51 -13.85
N ASP A 50 -7.92 6.48 -13.56
CA ASP A 50 -7.97 7.74 -14.32
C ASP A 50 -6.66 8.53 -14.19
N TRP A 51 -6.09 8.55 -12.99
CA TRP A 51 -4.81 9.21 -12.73
C TRP A 51 -3.65 8.48 -13.40
N ALA A 52 -3.60 7.15 -13.31
CA ALA A 52 -2.58 6.35 -13.97
C ALA A 52 -2.59 6.57 -15.49
N ARG A 53 -3.76 6.61 -16.11
CA ARG A 53 -3.93 6.92 -17.54
C ARG A 53 -3.47 8.33 -17.88
N ARG A 54 -3.92 9.33 -17.11
CA ARG A 54 -3.63 10.74 -17.38
C ARG A 54 -2.15 11.07 -17.31
N PHE A 55 -1.42 10.41 -16.41
CA PHE A 55 0.00 10.68 -16.17
C PHE A 55 0.95 9.63 -16.77
N GLY A 56 0.43 8.59 -17.44
CA GLY A 56 1.25 7.46 -17.90
C GLY A 56 1.95 6.73 -16.75
N ALA A 57 1.29 6.68 -15.59
CA ALA A 57 1.84 6.13 -14.35
C ALA A 57 1.51 4.64 -14.20
N GLU A 58 2.35 3.91 -13.46
CA GLU A 58 2.08 2.53 -13.06
C GLU A 58 1.01 2.50 -11.95
N LEU A 59 0.02 1.60 -12.05
CA LEU A 59 -1.04 1.43 -11.04
C LEU A 59 -0.80 0.15 -10.23
N LEU A 60 -0.79 0.28 -8.90
CA LEU A 60 -0.60 -0.80 -7.95
C LEU A 60 -1.83 -0.88 -7.01
N GLY A 61 -2.36 -2.08 -6.80
CA GLY A 61 -3.41 -2.35 -5.82
C GLY A 61 -2.85 -3.03 -4.57
N LEU A 62 -3.26 -2.59 -3.38
CA LEU A 62 -2.88 -3.16 -2.10
C LEU A 62 -4.11 -3.60 -1.32
N GLY A 63 -4.30 -4.90 -1.14
CA GLY A 63 -5.31 -5.47 -0.24
C GLY A 63 -4.66 -6.07 0.99
N ILE A 64 -5.26 -5.87 2.16
CA ILE A 64 -4.88 -6.55 3.39
C ILE A 64 -5.86 -7.71 3.59
N LEU A 65 -5.32 -8.90 3.80
CA LEU A 65 -6.08 -10.08 4.18
C LEU A 65 -5.69 -10.43 5.61
N ASP A 66 -6.69 -10.72 6.44
CA ASP A 66 -6.42 -11.27 7.75
C ASP A 66 -5.76 -12.64 7.58
N GLY A 67 -4.53 -12.77 8.10
CA GLY A 67 -3.89 -14.06 8.23
C GLY A 67 -4.56 -14.81 9.36
N ALA A 68 -5.25 -15.92 9.06
CA ALA A 68 -5.40 -16.95 10.07
C ALA A 68 -3.98 -17.37 10.45
N GLU A 69 -3.56 -17.11 11.69
CA GLU A 69 -2.33 -17.66 12.23
C GLU A 69 -2.31 -19.15 11.90
N GLY A 70 -1.30 -19.57 11.15
CA GLY A 70 -1.29 -20.88 10.49
C GLY A 70 -1.36 -22.01 11.50
N GLY A 71 -2.54 -22.59 11.69
CA GLY A 71 -2.65 -23.99 12.07
C GLY A 71 -1.99 -24.84 10.96
N PRO A 72 -1.27 -25.92 11.30
CA PRO A 72 -0.58 -26.75 10.31
C PRO A 72 -1.59 -27.30 9.29
N GLY A 73 -1.62 -26.69 8.10
CA GLY A 73 -2.58 -27.02 7.03
C GLY A 73 -3.04 -25.85 6.17
N ALA A 74 -2.79 -24.59 6.55
CA ALA A 74 -3.23 -23.41 5.78
C ALA A 74 -2.41 -23.21 4.49
N ARG A 75 -2.72 -24.02 3.48
CA ARG A 75 -2.22 -23.88 2.10
C ARG A 75 -2.71 -22.54 1.56
N ALA A 76 -1.81 -21.56 1.44
CA ALA A 76 -2.08 -20.26 0.84
C ALA A 76 -2.81 -20.45 -0.49
N ARG A 77 -4.11 -20.11 -0.52
CA ARG A 77 -4.87 -20.09 -1.76
C ARG A 77 -4.29 -18.95 -2.58
N ARG A 78 -3.48 -19.28 -3.58
CA ARG A 78 -3.06 -18.32 -4.61
C ARG A 78 -4.30 -17.80 -5.31
N GLY A 79 -4.77 -16.61 -4.90
CA GLY A 79 -5.73 -15.82 -5.65
C GLY A 79 -5.08 -15.29 -6.92
N VAL A 80 -4.93 -16.15 -7.93
CA VAL A 80 -4.76 -15.70 -9.30
C VAL A 80 -6.16 -15.33 -9.78
N THR A 81 -6.50 -14.04 -9.75
CA THR A 81 -7.64 -13.56 -10.53
C THR A 81 -7.26 -13.63 -12.01
N SER A 82 -7.92 -14.55 -12.72
CA SER A 82 -7.80 -14.75 -14.16
C SER A 82 -8.04 -13.44 -14.93
N PRO A 83 -7.30 -13.16 -16.03
CA PRO A 83 -7.57 -12.04 -16.94
C PRO A 83 -8.89 -12.16 -17.73
N ARG A 84 -9.67 -13.21 -17.53
CA ARG A 84 -10.95 -13.43 -18.21
C ARG A 84 -12.10 -13.48 -17.21
N SER A 85 -12.50 -12.31 -16.72
CA SER A 85 -13.90 -12.07 -16.36
C SER A 85 -14.21 -10.61 -16.66
N PRO A 86 -15.10 -10.32 -17.62
CA PRO A 86 -15.49 -8.95 -17.90
C PRO A 86 -16.26 -8.45 -16.68
N TRP A 87 -15.72 -7.40 -16.08
CA TRP A 87 -16.39 -6.59 -15.07
C TRP A 87 -17.83 -6.31 -15.50
N ARG A 88 -18.82 -6.86 -14.79
CA ARG A 88 -20.23 -6.50 -14.93
C ARG A 88 -20.49 -5.36 -13.96
N GLY A 89 -20.53 -4.14 -14.49
CA GLY A 89 -20.89 -2.94 -13.72
C GLY A 89 -22.28 -3.06 -13.07
N PRO A 90 -22.63 -2.13 -12.16
CA PRO A 90 -23.86 -2.22 -11.39
C PRO A 90 -25.09 -2.24 -12.30
N SER A 91 -25.90 -3.29 -12.13
CA SER A 91 -27.19 -3.46 -12.80
C SER A 91 -28.06 -2.22 -12.54
N ARG A 92 -28.45 -1.54 -13.62
CA ARG A 92 -29.43 -0.45 -13.57
C ARG A 92 -30.66 -0.95 -12.83
N LEU A 93 -30.97 -0.31 -11.70
CA LEU A 93 -32.32 -0.28 -11.17
C LEU A 93 -33.18 0.35 -12.28
N GLN A 94 -34.05 -0.45 -12.89
CA GLN A 94 -35.14 0.09 -13.71
C GLN A 94 -36.27 0.57 -12.79
N PRO A 95 -36.99 1.65 -13.15
CA PRO A 95 -38.14 2.13 -12.42
C PRO A 95 -39.32 1.16 -12.46
#